data_AF-A0A7C7IA47-F1
#
_entry.id   AF-A0A7C7IA47-F1
#
_cell.length_a   1.000
_cell.length_b   1.000
_cell.length_c   1.000
_cell.angle_alpha   90.00
_cell.angle_beta   90.00
_cell.angle_gamma   90.00
#
_symmetry.space_group_name_H-M   'P 1'
#
loop_
_entity.id
_entity.type
_entity.pdbx_description
1 polymer ?
#
loop_
_entity_poly.entity_id
_entity_poly.type
_entity_poly.pdbx_seq_one_letter_code
_entity_poly.pdbx_strand_id
1 'polypeptide(L)'
;MPAMKTKEFLELLPDLLRQQLPPEFADFQIAHRVTSLTKMYYDRLAVHYEVHIQKKKKEVELGLHFESDPDTNFQYLELMSQRSKDIKESLGAEVEVEEWVRGWTRVHATLELDPLDDDFLVELSFRLSAMIQTLEPILRGEG
;
A
#
# COMPACT_ATOMS: atom_id res chain seq x y z
N MET A 1 -12.33 15.33 13.62
CA MET A 1 -12.09 16.70 13.06
C MET A 1 -13.03 16.91 11.85
N PRO A 2 -13.12 18.04 11.12
CA PRO A 2 -14.00 18.07 9.95
C PRO A 2 -13.50 17.10 8.87
N ALA A 3 -14.42 16.37 8.24
CA ALA A 3 -14.07 15.45 7.17
C ALA A 3 -13.57 16.18 5.92
N MET A 4 -12.42 15.74 5.40
CA MET A 4 -11.77 16.22 4.19
C MET A 4 -12.44 15.68 2.93
N LYS A 5 -12.15 16.32 1.80
CA LYS A 5 -12.44 15.73 0.48
C LYS A 5 -11.42 14.62 0.19
N THR A 6 -11.82 13.60 -0.57
CA THR A 6 -10.94 12.46 -0.91
C THR A 6 -9.64 12.87 -1.57
N LYS A 7 -9.69 13.86 -2.47
CA LYS A 7 -8.49 14.40 -3.11
C LYS A 7 -7.52 15.00 -2.09
N GLU A 8 -8.03 15.83 -1.18
CA GLU A 8 -7.24 16.48 -0.13
C GLU A 8 -6.63 15.44 0.81
N PHE A 9 -7.43 14.47 1.26
CA PHE A 9 -6.97 13.35 2.09
C PHE A 9 -5.79 12.59 1.45
N LEU A 10 -5.92 12.23 0.16
CA LEU A 10 -4.88 11.50 -0.58
C LEU A 10 -3.68 12.37 -0.99
N GLU A 11 -3.82 13.70 -0.97
CA GLU A 11 -2.72 14.64 -1.18
C GLU A 11 -1.87 14.80 0.09
N LEU A 12 -2.49 14.76 1.27
CA LEU A 12 -1.81 14.88 2.56
C LEU A 12 -1.12 13.59 3.01
N LEU A 13 -1.70 12.42 2.67
CA LEU A 13 -1.19 11.12 3.13
C LEU A 13 0.31 10.88 2.82
N PRO A 14 0.83 11.14 1.61
CA PRO A 14 2.26 10.96 1.31
C PRO A 14 3.18 11.77 2.21
N ASP A 15 2.82 13.01 2.54
CA ASP A 15 3.69 13.89 3.33
C ASP A 15 3.72 13.46 4.80
N LEU A 16 2.60 12.96 5.33
CA LEU A 16 2.56 12.34 6.66
C LEU A 16 3.35 11.03 6.68
N LEU A 17 3.19 10.20 5.65
CA LEU A 17 3.90 8.93 5.52
C LEU A 17 5.41 9.13 5.50
N ARG A 18 5.93 10.11 4.75
CA ARG A 18 7.37 10.43 4.73
C ARG A 18 7.91 10.85 6.09
N GLN A 19 7.11 11.51 6.93
CA GLN A 19 7.51 11.90 8.27
C GLN A 19 7.58 10.72 9.24
N GLN A 20 6.85 9.64 8.95
CA GLN A 20 6.77 8.44 9.79
C GLN A 20 7.74 7.34 9.37
N LEU A 21 8.14 7.31 8.09
CA LEU A 21 9.04 6.30 7.57
C LEU A 21 10.50 6.55 7.99
N PRO A 22 11.29 5.48 8.19
CA PRO A 22 12.74 5.57 8.20
C PRO A 22 13.27 6.29 6.93
N PRO A 23 14.37 7.06 7.02
CA PRO A 23 14.90 7.84 5.89
C PRO A 23 15.13 7.03 4.61
N GLU A 24 15.54 5.75 4.72
CA GLU A 24 15.78 4.81 3.63
C GLU A 24 14.53 4.37 2.85
N PHE A 25 13.34 4.66 3.39
CA PHE A 25 12.05 4.36 2.77
C PHE A 25 11.24 5.64 2.46
N ALA A 26 11.68 6.82 2.90
CA ALA A 26 10.92 8.06 2.73
C ALA A 26 11.03 8.68 1.32
N ASP A 27 11.86 8.13 0.44
CA ASP A 27 12.20 8.68 -0.89
C ASP A 27 11.31 8.18 -2.04
N PHE A 28 10.18 7.53 -1.74
CA PHE A 28 9.23 7.08 -2.76
C PHE A 28 8.71 8.25 -3.62
N GLN A 29 8.48 7.92 -4.90
CA GLN A 29 7.85 8.76 -5.90
C GLN A 29 6.33 8.60 -5.87
N ILE A 30 5.60 9.64 -6.27
CA ILE A 30 4.14 9.61 -6.39
C ILE A 30 3.77 9.57 -7.87
N ALA A 31 2.99 8.57 -8.27
CA ALA A 31 2.44 8.51 -9.62
C ALA A 31 1.38 9.60 -9.84
N HIS A 32 0.94 9.81 -11.08
CA HIS A 32 -0.15 10.74 -11.34
C HIS A 32 -1.40 10.35 -10.54
N ARG A 33 -1.82 11.23 -9.61
CA ARG A 33 -2.93 10.97 -8.70
C ARG A 33 -4.26 10.98 -9.46
N VAL A 34 -5.10 9.99 -9.19
CA VAL A 34 -6.52 10.03 -9.57
C VAL A 34 -7.36 10.29 -8.32
N THR A 35 -8.60 10.75 -8.49
CA THR A 35 -9.41 11.32 -7.40
C THR A 35 -9.60 10.42 -6.18
N SER A 36 -9.52 9.09 -6.34
CA SER A 36 -9.75 8.09 -5.28
C SER A 36 -8.54 7.21 -4.99
N LEU A 37 -7.40 7.42 -5.64
CA LEU A 37 -6.24 6.53 -5.55
C LEU A 37 -4.93 7.33 -5.63
N THR A 38 -4.02 7.01 -4.71
CA THR A 38 -2.62 7.46 -4.75
C THR A 38 -1.73 6.22 -4.87
N LYS A 39 -0.79 6.24 -5.83
CA LYS A 39 0.26 5.21 -5.98
C LYS A 39 1.63 5.79 -5.60
N MET A 40 2.39 5.03 -4.82
CA MET A 40 3.72 5.32 -4.30
C MET A 40 4.70 4.23 -4.76
N TYR A 41 5.82 4.59 -5.37
CA TYR A 41 6.77 3.61 -5.91
C TYR A 41 8.23 4.07 -5.71
N TYR A 42 9.16 3.12 -5.64
CA TYR A 42 10.60 3.41 -5.53
C TYR A 42 11.26 3.39 -6.91
N ASP A 43 11.40 2.19 -7.49
CA ASP A 43 12.14 1.99 -8.75
C ASP A 43 11.25 1.98 -9.99
N ARG A 44 10.13 1.24 -9.93
CA ARG A 44 9.27 0.96 -11.08
C ARG A 44 7.83 1.20 -10.71
N LEU A 45 7.12 2.00 -11.50
CA LEU A 45 5.69 2.23 -11.27
C LEU A 45 4.84 0.95 -11.31
N ALA A 46 5.30 -0.12 -11.99
CA ALA A 46 4.63 -1.41 -12.00
C ALA A 46 4.76 -2.19 -10.67
N VAL A 47 5.59 -1.73 -9.75
CA VAL A 47 5.74 -2.25 -8.38
C VAL A 47 5.50 -1.10 -7.42
N HIS A 48 4.28 -0.97 -6.93
CA HIS A 48 3.86 0.23 -6.21
C HIS A 48 2.98 -0.11 -5.01
N TYR A 49 3.10 0.70 -3.97
CA TYR A 49 2.13 0.77 -2.89
C TYR A 49 0.97 1.66 -3.34
N GLU A 50 -0.25 1.33 -2.95
CA GLU A 50 -1.40 2.18 -3.19
C GLU A 50 -2.35 2.29 -2.01
N VAL A 51 -3.09 3.40 -2.00
CA VAL A 51 -4.27 3.58 -1.16
C VAL A 51 -5.44 3.95 -2.05
N HIS A 52 -6.48 3.10 -2.06
CA HIS A 52 -7.67 3.25 -2.88
C HIS A 52 -8.93 3.43 -2.02
N ILE A 53 -9.52 4.62 -2.06
CA ILE A 53 -10.77 4.94 -1.37
C ILE A 53 -11.98 4.49 -2.20
N GLN A 54 -12.62 3.39 -1.79
CA GLN A 54 -13.76 2.78 -2.49
C GLN A 54 -15.10 3.15 -1.82
N LYS A 55 -15.51 4.42 -1.93
CA LYS A 55 -16.73 4.95 -1.24
C LYS A 55 -18.01 4.13 -1.46
N LYS A 56 -18.19 3.55 -2.65
CA LYS A 56 -19.38 2.73 -2.95
C LYS A 56 -19.42 1.43 -2.16
N LYS A 57 -18.25 0.85 -1.87
CA LYS A 57 -18.10 -0.35 -1.05
C LYS A 57 -17.95 -0.03 0.44
N LYS A 58 -17.72 1.25 0.78
CA LYS A 58 -17.35 1.70 2.13
C LYS A 58 -16.08 1.02 2.62
N GLU A 59 -15.10 0.94 1.73
CA GLU A 59 -13.82 0.28 1.99
C GLU A 59 -12.65 1.18 1.59
N VAL A 60 -11.51 0.94 2.21
CA VAL A 60 -10.19 1.42 1.78
C VAL A 60 -9.28 0.23 1.57
N GLU A 61 -8.69 0.14 0.38
CA GLU A 61 -7.62 -0.82 0.10
C GLU A 61 -6.28 -0.15 0.31
N LEU A 62 -5.37 -0.84 1.00
CA LEU A 62 -3.94 -0.52 1.08
C LEU A 62 -3.15 -1.75 0.66
N GLY A 63 -2.16 -1.58 -0.20
CA GLY A 63 -1.39 -2.74 -0.62
C GLY A 63 -0.22 -2.43 -1.52
N LEU A 64 0.66 -3.40 -1.63
CA LEU A 64 1.73 -3.50 -2.62
C LEU A 64 1.21 -4.27 -3.84
N HIS A 65 1.31 -3.68 -5.02
CA HIS A 65 0.78 -4.20 -6.26
C HIS A 65 1.90 -4.46 -7.26
N PHE A 66 1.79 -5.58 -7.98
CA PHE A 66 2.66 -5.97 -9.07
C PHE A 66 1.83 -6.00 -10.37
N GLU A 67 2.03 -4.99 -11.21
CA GLU A 67 1.27 -4.74 -12.44
C GLU A 67 2.18 -4.81 -13.70
N SER A 68 3.25 -5.62 -13.66
CA SER A 68 4.13 -5.89 -14.81
C SER A 68 3.53 -6.99 -15.72
N ASP A 69 4.36 -7.62 -16.54
CA ASP A 69 4.06 -8.90 -17.19
C ASP A 69 3.79 -10.02 -16.16
N PRO A 70 2.95 -11.03 -16.51
CA PRO A 70 2.55 -12.08 -15.58
C PRO A 70 3.71 -12.86 -14.97
N ASP A 71 4.72 -13.25 -15.76
CA ASP A 71 5.84 -14.06 -15.27
C ASP A 71 6.60 -13.32 -14.16
N THR A 72 6.86 -12.03 -14.34
CA THR A 72 7.47 -11.18 -13.31
C THR A 72 6.57 -11.03 -12.08
N ASN A 73 5.26 -10.82 -12.25
CA ASN A 73 4.33 -10.70 -11.12
C ASN A 73 4.23 -12.00 -10.31
N PHE A 74 4.30 -13.16 -10.96
CA PHE A 74 4.31 -14.46 -10.30
C PHE A 74 5.59 -14.70 -9.51
N GLN A 75 6.75 -14.23 -9.99
CA GLN A 75 7.99 -14.29 -9.21
C GLN A 75 7.88 -13.48 -7.91
N TYR A 76 7.30 -12.27 -7.98
CA TYR A 76 7.03 -11.48 -6.77
C TYR A 76 6.00 -12.13 -5.86
N LEU A 77 4.94 -12.73 -6.42
CA LEU A 77 3.94 -13.45 -5.64
C LEU A 77 4.56 -14.64 -4.91
N GLU A 78 5.43 -15.42 -5.58
CA GLU A 78 6.12 -16.55 -4.98
C GLU A 78 7.02 -16.08 -3.82
N LEU A 79 7.81 -15.02 -4.04
CA LEU A 79 8.65 -14.40 -3.01
C LEU A 79 7.83 -13.98 -1.78
N MET A 80 6.71 -13.27 -1.98
CA MET A 80 5.84 -12.84 -0.90
C MET A 80 5.15 -14.02 -0.22
N SER A 81 4.76 -15.04 -0.98
CA SER A 81 4.10 -16.25 -0.46
C SER A 81 5.02 -17.05 0.47
N GLN A 82 6.31 -17.16 0.12
CA GLN A 82 7.32 -17.79 0.99
C GLN A 82 7.47 -17.08 2.34
N ARG A 83 7.18 -15.78 2.39
CA ARG A 83 7.23 -14.94 3.61
C ARG A 83 5.85 -14.64 4.20
N SER A 84 4.78 -15.26 3.67
CA SER A 84 3.39 -14.93 4.03
C SER A 84 3.10 -15.04 5.52
N LYS A 85 3.72 -15.99 6.22
CA LYS A 85 3.58 -16.14 7.67
C LYS A 85 4.17 -14.92 8.40
N ASP A 86 5.42 -14.56 8.11
CA ASP A 86 6.11 -13.40 8.72
C ASP A 86 5.37 -12.10 8.41
N ILE A 87 4.87 -11.96 7.17
CA ILE A 87 4.07 -10.82 6.72
C ILE A 87 2.81 -10.69 7.58
N LYS A 88 2.05 -11.78 7.77
CA LYS A 88 0.82 -11.76 8.58
C LYS A 88 1.10 -11.57 10.07
N GLU A 89 2.20 -12.11 10.59
CA GLU A 89 2.63 -11.87 11.97
C GLU A 89 2.97 -10.39 12.22
N SER A 90 3.53 -9.70 11.22
CA SER A 90 3.94 -8.29 11.33
C SER A 90 2.81 -7.31 11.04
N LEU A 91 1.95 -7.60 10.05
CA LEU A 91 0.97 -6.65 9.51
C LEU A 91 -0.49 -6.98 9.87
N GLY A 92 -0.76 -8.17 10.40
CA GLY A 92 -2.10 -8.64 10.71
C GLY A 92 -2.57 -9.80 9.83
N ALA A 93 -3.48 -10.60 10.38
CA ALA A 93 -3.99 -11.80 9.73
C ALA A 93 -4.89 -11.50 8.52
N GLU A 94 -5.44 -10.28 8.45
CA GLU A 94 -6.24 -9.75 7.35
C GLU A 94 -5.44 -9.46 6.08
N VAL A 95 -4.11 -9.47 6.14
CA VAL A 95 -3.27 -9.26 4.96
C VAL A 95 -3.32 -10.50 4.08
N GLU A 96 -3.63 -10.28 2.81
CA GLU A 96 -3.71 -11.31 1.78
C GLU A 96 -2.55 -11.16 0.80
N VAL A 97 -2.05 -12.30 0.31
CA VAL A 97 -1.00 -12.42 -0.70
C VAL A 97 -1.59 -13.28 -1.80
N GLU A 98 -1.95 -12.67 -2.94
CA GLU A 98 -2.76 -13.36 -3.95
C GLU A 98 -2.45 -12.95 -5.38
N GLU A 99 -2.82 -13.83 -6.31
CA GLU A 99 -3.03 -13.45 -7.71
C GLU A 99 -4.32 -12.65 -7.82
N TRP A 100 -4.26 -11.60 -8.63
CA TRP A 100 -5.34 -10.69 -8.94
C TRP A 100 -5.69 -10.72 -10.44
N VAL A 101 -6.56 -9.80 -10.84
CA VAL A 101 -7.10 -9.69 -12.20
C VAL A 101 -5.98 -9.61 -13.23
N ARG A 102 -6.04 -10.50 -14.23
CA ARG A 102 -5.17 -10.51 -15.43
C ARG A 102 -3.68 -10.79 -15.14
N GLY A 103 -3.37 -11.63 -14.15
CA GLY A 103 -2.00 -12.00 -13.82
C GLY A 103 -1.22 -10.89 -13.12
N TRP A 104 -1.90 -9.85 -12.65
CA TRP A 104 -1.37 -8.96 -11.63
C TRP A 104 -1.41 -9.66 -10.29
N THR A 105 -0.53 -9.30 -9.37
CA THR A 105 -0.47 -9.91 -8.04
C THR A 105 -0.35 -8.80 -7.01
N ARG A 106 -0.72 -9.09 -5.76
CA ARG A 106 -0.74 -8.06 -4.70
C ARG A 106 -0.59 -8.65 -3.31
N VAL A 107 -0.07 -7.81 -2.42
CA VAL A 107 -0.14 -7.98 -0.97
C VAL A 107 -0.98 -6.83 -0.42
N HIS A 108 -2.17 -7.10 0.12
CA HIS A 108 -3.09 -6.03 0.51
C HIS A 108 -3.80 -6.28 1.84
N ALA A 109 -4.40 -5.22 2.37
CA ALA A 109 -5.47 -5.27 3.36
C ALA A 109 -6.62 -4.36 2.92
N THR A 110 -7.83 -4.73 3.32
CA THR A 110 -9.03 -3.90 3.14
C THR A 110 -9.59 -3.53 4.50
N LEU A 111 -9.88 -2.25 4.68
CA LEU A 111 -10.44 -1.67 5.91
C LEU A 111 -11.83 -1.10 5.63
N GLU A 112 -12.66 -1.01 6.67
CA GLU A 112 -13.87 -0.20 6.61
C GLU A 112 -13.51 1.29 6.39
N LEU A 113 -14.28 1.97 5.55
CA LEU A 113 -14.09 3.37 5.27
C LEU A 113 -14.69 4.22 6.39
N ASP A 114 -13.81 4.81 7.19
CA ASP A 114 -14.17 5.82 8.18
C ASP A 114 -14.27 7.23 7.56
N PRO A 115 -14.83 8.20 8.31
CA PRO A 115 -14.76 9.60 7.92
C PRO A 115 -13.33 9.99 7.57
N LEU A 116 -13.15 10.64 6.42
CA LEU A 116 -11.84 11.06 5.93
C LEU A 116 -11.35 12.29 6.73
N ASP A 117 -11.08 12.15 8.01
CA ASP A 117 -10.52 13.18 8.88
C ASP A 117 -9.08 12.84 9.30
N ASP A 118 -8.48 13.68 10.15
CA ASP A 118 -7.07 13.54 10.50
C ASP A 118 -6.78 12.25 11.30
N ASP A 119 -7.75 11.76 12.08
CA ASP A 119 -7.58 10.52 12.87
C ASP A 119 -7.45 9.32 11.92
N PHE A 120 -8.34 9.24 10.91
CA PHE A 120 -8.26 8.20 9.90
C PHE A 120 -7.04 8.36 8.97
N LEU A 121 -6.62 9.60 8.70
CA LEU A 121 -5.39 9.87 7.94
C LEU A 121 -4.15 9.29 8.66
N VAL A 122 -4.07 9.51 9.97
CA VAL A 122 -3.00 8.99 10.83
C VAL A 122 -3.05 7.46 10.91
N GLU A 123 -4.24 6.87 11.04
CA GLU A 123 -4.38 5.41 11.04
C GLU A 123 -3.87 4.80 9.72
N LEU A 124 -4.33 5.31 8.58
CA LEU A 124 -3.90 4.80 7.28
C LEU A 124 -2.41 5.00 7.04
N SER A 125 -1.84 6.13 7.48
CA SER A 125 -0.40 6.36 7.33
C SER A 125 0.42 5.37 8.16
N PHE A 126 -0.02 5.03 9.39
CA PHE A 126 0.67 4.03 10.21
C PHE A 126 0.60 2.63 9.58
N ARG A 127 -0.57 2.21 9.09
CA ARG A 127 -0.73 0.90 8.44
C ARG A 127 0.12 0.80 7.16
N LEU A 128 0.11 1.85 6.35
CA LEU A 128 0.91 1.90 5.14
C LEU A 128 2.42 1.98 5.44
N SER A 129 2.81 2.69 6.49
CA SER A 129 4.19 2.72 6.97
C SER A 129 4.67 1.34 7.41
N ALA A 130 3.83 0.59 8.15
CA ALA A 130 4.12 -0.78 8.54
C ALA A 130 4.27 -1.71 7.32
N MET A 131 3.37 -1.57 6.32
CA MET A 131 3.47 -2.32 5.06
C MET A 131 4.79 -2.07 4.36
N ILE A 132 5.18 -0.81 4.16
CA ILE A 132 6.45 -0.45 3.50
C ILE A 132 7.64 -1.04 4.27
N GLN A 133 7.69 -0.84 5.59
CA GLN A 133 8.80 -1.32 6.41
C GLN A 133 8.90 -2.86 6.46
N THR A 134 7.81 -3.57 6.18
CA THR A 134 7.79 -5.04 6.16
C THR A 134 8.08 -5.61 4.77
N LEU A 135 7.49 -5.01 3.73
CA LEU A 135 7.49 -5.58 2.37
C LEU A 135 8.66 -5.06 1.53
N GLU A 136 9.07 -3.80 1.70
CA GLU A 136 10.15 -3.20 0.92
C GLU A 136 11.51 -3.89 1.13
N PRO A 137 11.91 -4.27 2.37
CA PRO A 137 13.15 -5.04 2.56
C PRO A 137 13.13 -6.37 1.80
N ILE A 138 11.99 -7.08 1.79
CA ILE A 138 11.83 -8.34 1.05
C ILE A 138 12.03 -8.11 -0.45
N LEU A 139 11.48 -7.02 -1.00
CA LEU A 139 11.67 -6.64 -2.40
C LEU A 139 13.11 -6.30 -2.75
N ARG A 140 13.81 -5.60 -1.84
CA ARG A 140 15.22 -5.20 -2.01
C ARG A 140 16.20 -6.35 -1.80
N GLY A 141 15.73 -7.51 -1.36
CA GLY A 141 16.58 -8.65 -0.99
C GLY A 141 17.33 -8.45 0.34
N GLU A 142 16.83 -7.55 1.16
CA GLU A 142 17.32 -7.24 2.50
C GLU A 142 16.49 -8.06 3.51
N GLY A 143 16.95 -9.27 3.84
CA GLY A 143 16.23 -10.17 4.76
C GLY A 143 16.87 -11.53 4.96
#